data_AF-A0A7C8ADB2-F1
#
_entry.id   AF-A0A7C8ADB2-F1
#
_cell.length_a   1.000
_cell.length_b   1.000
_cell.length_c   1.000
_cell.angle_alpha   90.00
_cell.angle_beta   90.00
_cell.angle_gamma   90.00
#
_symmetry.space_group_name_H-M   'P 1'
#
loop_
_entity.id
_entity.type
_entity.pdbx_description
1 polymer ?
#
loop_
_entity_poly.entity_id
_entity_poly.type
_entity_poly.pdbx_seq_one_letter_code
_entity_poly.pdbx_strand_id
1 'polypeptide(L)'
;MDSKALLAIVLSFLLFLAWHFYFGPAQPPPPQQKQAATTTTQPQTMPPPAVLPPAPPPKVDLSAQKTWSIGDSLFRMKIIAQGARESSFQLLKFKEQLKPDSPPMQMIRDTAYLPLDVELISH
;
A
#
# COMPACT_ATOMS: atom_id res chain seq x y z
N MET A 1 -22.58 20.78 -30.03
CA MET A 1 -21.65 20.16 -29.06
C MET A 1 -21.89 20.85 -27.73
N ASP A 2 -22.31 20.11 -26.70
CA ASP A 2 -22.70 20.69 -25.41
C ASP A 2 -21.51 21.38 -24.73
N SER A 3 -21.64 22.67 -24.40
CA SER A 3 -20.55 23.48 -23.81
C SER A 3 -19.96 22.88 -22.53
N LYS A 4 -20.74 22.05 -21.84
CA LYS A 4 -20.34 21.30 -20.63
C LYS A 4 -19.31 20.21 -20.95
N ALA A 5 -19.47 19.53 -22.08
CA ALA A 5 -18.54 18.49 -22.52
C ALA A 5 -17.18 19.10 -22.92
N LEU A 6 -17.20 20.24 -23.59
CA LEU A 6 -15.98 20.96 -23.97
C LEU A 6 -15.23 21.46 -22.72
N LEU A 7 -15.95 22.01 -21.73
CA LEU A 7 -15.37 22.43 -20.46
C LEU A 7 -14.72 21.27 -19.70
N ALA A 8 -15.37 20.09 -19.65
CA ALA A 8 -14.82 18.92 -18.98
C ALA A 8 -13.53 18.42 -19.64
N ILE A 9 -13.45 18.44 -20.98
CA ILE A 9 -12.25 18.05 -21.72
C ILE A 9 -11.09 18.99 -21.38
N VAL A 10 -11.32 20.31 -21.42
CA VAL A 10 -10.30 21.31 -21.08
C VAL A 10 -9.80 21.14 -19.65
N LEU A 11 -10.72 20.90 -18.71
CA LEU A 11 -10.39 20.71 -17.31
C LEU A 11 -9.58 19.42 -17.06
N SER A 12 -9.91 18.34 -17.78
CA SER A 12 -9.15 17.08 -17.73
C SER A 12 -7.72 17.27 -18.24
N PHE A 13 -7.52 18.01 -19.33
CA PHE A 13 -6.18 18.31 -19.84
C PHE A 13 -5.39 19.17 -18.86
N LEU A 14 -6.00 20.19 -18.26
CA LEU A 14 -5.35 21.03 -17.25
C LEU A 14 -4.88 20.22 -16.05
N LEU A 15 -5.73 19.32 -15.54
CA LEU A 15 -5.38 18.48 -14.40
C LEU A 15 -4.23 17.52 -14.74
N PHE A 16 -4.26 16.93 -15.93
CA PHE A 16 -3.20 16.05 -16.41
C PHE A 16 -1.86 16.78 -16.56
N LEU A 17 -1.86 17.99 -17.13
CA LEU A 17 -0.65 18.81 -17.28
C LEU A 17 -0.09 19.24 -15.92
N ALA A 18 -0.96 19.67 -15.00
CA ALA A 18 -0.54 20.02 -13.64
C ALA A 18 0.08 18.82 -12.92
N TRP A 19 -0.54 17.64 -13.01
CA TRP A 19 0.01 16.42 -12.44
C TRP A 19 1.37 16.07 -13.06
N HIS A 20 1.45 16.06 -14.40
CA HIS A 20 2.68 15.71 -15.11
C HIS A 20 3.81 16.71 -14.81
N PHE A 21 3.51 17.99 -14.60
CA PHE A 21 4.52 18.97 -14.23
C PHE A 21 5.04 18.77 -12.79
N TYR A 22 4.15 18.48 -11.84
CA TYR A 22 4.53 18.30 -10.42
C TYR A 22 5.13 16.92 -10.12
N PHE A 23 4.67 15.87 -10.79
CA PHE A 23 5.01 14.47 -10.51
C PHE A 23 5.66 13.74 -11.70
N GLY A 24 5.92 14.44 -12.81
CA GLY A 24 6.53 13.85 -13.99
C GLY A 24 7.97 13.41 -13.72
N PRO A 25 8.42 12.30 -14.32
CA PRO A 25 9.78 11.84 -14.16
C PRO A 25 10.74 12.88 -14.74
N ALA A 26 11.77 13.23 -13.97
CA ALA A 26 12.88 14.04 -14.48
C ALA A 26 13.52 13.31 -15.66
N GLN A 27 13.76 14.01 -16.77
CA GLN A 27 14.47 13.41 -17.90
C GLN A 27 15.87 12.99 -17.43
N PRO A 28 16.27 11.72 -17.68
CA PRO A 28 17.60 11.28 -17.34
C PRO A 28 18.64 12.11 -18.12
N PRO A 29 19.76 12.49 -17.48
CA PRO A 29 20.80 13.23 -18.16
C PRO A 29 21.33 12.44 -19.36
N PRO A 30 21.78 13.11 -20.43
CA PRO A 30 22.34 12.44 -21.59
C PRO A 30 23.51 11.55 -21.16
N PRO A 31 23.60 10.32 -21.68
CA PRO A 31 24.69 9.41 -21.32
C PRO A 31 26.03 10.02 -21.76
N GLN A 32 26.90 10.31 -20.79
CA GLN A 32 28.30 10.57 -21.08
C GLN A 32 28.93 9.28 -21.60
N GLN A 33 29.40 9.31 -22.85
CA GLN A 33 30.24 8.24 -23.39
C GLN A 33 31.54 8.18 -22.60
N LYS A 34 31.61 7.27 -21.63
CA LYS A 34 32.89 6.80 -21.09
C LYS A 34 33.53 5.92 -22.15
N GLN A 35 34.64 6.40 -22.70
CA GLN A 35 35.50 5.62 -23.56
C GLN A 35 36.16 4.53 -22.71
N ALA A 36 35.64 3.31 -22.80
CA ALA A 36 36.19 2.17 -22.10
C ALA A 36 37.46 1.71 -22.81
N ALA A 37 38.61 1.86 -22.16
CA ALA A 37 39.80 1.11 -22.54
C ALA A 37 39.52 -0.38 -22.30
N THR A 38 39.53 -1.16 -23.37
CA THR A 38 39.40 -2.62 -23.33
C THR A 38 40.68 -3.22 -22.74
N THR A 39 40.68 -3.40 -21.42
CA THR A 39 41.58 -4.37 -20.78
C THR A 39 40.84 -5.70 -20.75
N THR A 40 41.22 -6.62 -21.63
CA THR A 40 40.76 -8.01 -21.60
C THR A 40 41.37 -8.67 -20.37
N THR A 41 40.62 -8.72 -19.27
CA THR A 41 40.90 -9.61 -18.15
C THR A 41 40.15 -10.90 -18.38
N GLN A 42 40.89 -11.99 -18.53
CA GLN A 42 40.35 -13.35 -18.62
C GLN A 42 39.53 -13.66 -17.35
N PRO A 43 38.29 -14.15 -17.45
CA PRO A 43 37.52 -14.53 -16.26
C PRO A 43 38.14 -15.77 -15.62
N GLN A 44 38.73 -15.62 -14.44
CA GLN A 44 38.95 -16.76 -13.56
C GLN A 44 37.58 -17.19 -13.03
N THR A 45 37.20 -18.43 -13.34
CA THR A 45 35.96 -19.03 -12.85
C THR A 45 36.10 -19.28 -11.35
N MET A 46 35.62 -18.35 -10.52
CA MET A 46 35.38 -18.62 -9.11
C MET A 46 34.24 -19.63 -8.98
N PRO A 47 34.34 -20.63 -8.08
CA PRO A 47 33.21 -21.50 -7.78
C PRO A 47 32.06 -20.66 -7.20
N PRO A 48 30.80 -20.98 -7.56
CA PRO A 48 29.66 -20.22 -7.08
C PRO A 48 29.56 -20.32 -5.54
N PRO A 49 29.27 -19.22 -4.85
CA PRO A 49 29.04 -19.25 -3.40
C PRO A 49 27.88 -20.18 -3.11
N ALA A 50 28.05 -21.04 -2.10
CA ALA A 50 26.99 -21.90 -1.62
C ALA A 50 25.80 -21.04 -1.19
N VAL A 51 24.64 -21.26 -1.83
CA VAL A 51 23.39 -20.57 -1.51
C VAL A 51 22.94 -21.10 -0.15
N LEU A 52 23.14 -20.31 0.90
CA LEU A 52 22.53 -20.56 2.19
C LEU A 52 21.01 -20.39 2.03
N PRO A 53 20.19 -21.29 2.62
CA PRO A 53 18.75 -21.14 2.60
C PRO A 53 18.36 -19.78 3.21
N PRO A 54 17.35 -19.09 2.65
CA PRO A 54 16.93 -17.80 3.15
C PRO A 54 16.55 -17.93 4.63
N ALA A 55 17.09 -17.01 5.44
CA ALA A 55 16.72 -16.95 6.85
C ALA A 55 15.19 -16.80 6.97
N PRO A 56 14.55 -17.51 7.91
CA PRO A 56 13.12 -17.36 8.11
C PRO A 56 12.81 -15.89 8.44
N PRO A 57 11.70 -15.34 7.91
CA PRO A 57 11.33 -13.97 8.18
C PRO A 57 11.19 -13.76 9.70
N PRO A 58 11.59 -12.59 10.22
CA PRO A 58 11.43 -12.29 11.63
C PRO A 58 9.97 -12.46 12.01
N LYS A 59 9.72 -13.26 13.06
CA LYS A 59 8.39 -13.39 13.64
C LYS A 59 8.02 -12.03 14.25
N VAL A 60 7.16 -11.30 13.57
CA VAL A 60 6.63 -10.04 14.08
C VAL A 60 5.71 -10.39 15.24
N ASP A 61 6.06 -9.96 16.43
CA ASP A 61 5.20 -10.08 17.60
C ASP A 61 4.01 -9.12 17.44
N LEU A 62 2.86 -9.70 17.11
CA LEU A 62 1.61 -8.97 16.91
C LEU A 62 0.95 -8.58 18.25
N SER A 63 1.44 -9.09 19.39
CA SER A 63 0.82 -8.88 20.70
C SER A 63 1.04 -7.48 21.27
N ALA A 64 2.11 -6.79 20.86
CA ALA A 64 2.49 -5.46 21.32
C ALA A 64 2.27 -4.37 20.24
N GLN A 65 1.27 -4.55 19.37
CA GLN A 65 0.99 -3.57 18.33
C GLN A 65 0.42 -2.28 18.90
N LYS A 66 1.08 -1.16 18.59
CA LYS A 66 0.59 0.17 18.92
C LYS A 66 -0.67 0.46 18.10
N THR A 67 -1.77 0.71 18.78
CA THR A 67 -3.06 1.02 18.16
C THR A 67 -3.46 2.46 18.46
N TRP A 68 -3.92 3.17 17.44
CA TRP A 68 -4.52 4.48 17.55
C TRP A 68 -6.03 4.37 17.44
N SER A 69 -6.75 5.01 18.37
CA SER A 69 -8.21 5.11 18.32
C SER A 69 -8.59 6.48 17.80
N ILE A 70 -9.35 6.52 16.71
CA ILE A 70 -9.87 7.75 16.09
C ILE A 70 -11.38 7.68 16.19
N GLY A 71 -12.02 8.70 16.75
CA GLY A 71 -13.47 8.71 16.90
C GLY A 71 -14.02 10.12 16.77
N ASP A 72 -15.20 10.19 16.16
CA ASP A 72 -16.03 11.39 16.07
C ASP A 72 -17.48 11.02 16.46
N SER A 73 -18.40 11.98 16.38
CA SER A 73 -19.83 11.81 16.64
C SER A 73 -20.52 10.76 15.76
N LEU A 74 -19.94 10.41 14.60
CA LEU A 74 -20.54 9.48 13.63
C LEU A 74 -19.91 8.09 13.63
N PHE A 75 -18.63 7.95 13.98
CA PHE A 75 -17.90 6.69 13.88
C PHE A 75 -16.82 6.55 14.95
N ARG A 76 -16.40 5.30 15.19
CA ARG A 76 -15.19 4.97 15.95
C ARG A 76 -14.36 3.98 15.16
N MET A 77 -13.08 4.27 15.02
CA MET A 77 -12.12 3.45 14.29
C MET A 77 -10.87 3.18 15.12
N LYS A 78 -10.28 2.01 14.94
CA LYS A 78 -8.97 1.65 15.49
C LYS A 78 -8.02 1.30 14.35
N ILE A 79 -6.87 1.94 14.33
CA ILE A 79 -5.80 1.71 13.36
C ILE A 79 -4.59 1.14 14.08
N ILE A 80 -4.04 0.06 13.54
CA ILE A 80 -2.78 -0.53 13.95
C ILE A 80 -1.66 0.30 13.28
N ALA A 81 -0.73 0.84 14.07
CA ALA A 81 0.37 1.65 13.57
C ALA A 81 1.25 0.89 12.57
N GLN A 82 1.37 -0.43 12.73
CA GLN A 82 2.05 -1.32 11.78
C GLN A 82 1.25 -1.40 10.47
N GLY A 83 1.77 -0.75 9.43
CA GLY A 83 1.17 -0.75 8.10
C GLY A 83 -0.16 0.02 7.99
N ALA A 84 -0.47 0.89 8.96
CA ALA A 84 -1.70 1.69 9.01
C ALA A 84 -2.98 0.86 8.77
N ARG A 85 -3.03 -0.36 9.32
CA ARG A 85 -4.12 -1.30 9.08
C ARG A 85 -5.34 -0.94 9.94
N GLU A 86 -6.52 -0.96 9.35
CA GLU A 86 -7.77 -0.79 10.09
C GLU A 86 -8.13 -2.08 10.82
N SER A 87 -8.14 -2.03 12.16
CA SER A 87 -8.49 -3.17 13.03
C SER A 87 -9.99 -3.20 13.35
N SER A 88 -10.61 -2.03 13.52
CA SER A 88 -12.04 -1.95 13.83
C SER A 88 -12.65 -0.67 13.29
N PHE A 89 -13.87 -0.76 12.79
CA PHE A 89 -14.67 0.38 12.35
C PHE A 89 -16.14 0.23 12.76
N GLN A 90 -16.64 1.18 13.53
CA GLN A 90 -17.99 1.23 14.09
C GLN A 90 -18.74 2.47 13.61
N LEU A 91 -20.00 2.29 13.22
CA LEU A 91 -20.92 3.35 12.84
C LEU A 91 -21.89 3.63 14.00
N LEU A 92 -21.78 4.80 14.63
CA LEU A 92 -22.50 5.13 15.86
C LEU A 92 -23.99 5.43 15.64
N LYS A 93 -24.38 5.87 14.44
CA LYS A 93 -25.78 6.16 14.08
C LYS A 93 -26.57 4.95 13.61
N PHE A 94 -25.90 3.84 13.36
CA PHE A 94 -26.50 2.64 12.83
C PHE A 94 -26.41 1.55 13.89
N LYS A 95 -27.45 0.73 13.99
CA LYS A 95 -27.52 -0.36 14.97
C LYS A 95 -27.45 -1.69 14.26
N GLU A 96 -26.82 -2.68 14.88
CA GLU A 96 -26.81 -4.05 14.33
C GLU A 96 -28.19 -4.70 14.33
N GLN A 97 -29.07 -4.27 15.25
CA GLN A 97 -30.42 -4.78 15.38
C GLN A 97 -31.42 -3.63 15.50
N LEU A 98 -32.68 -3.90 15.15
CA LEU A 98 -33.77 -2.91 15.21
C LEU A 98 -34.18 -2.53 16.65
N LYS A 99 -33.65 -3.23 17.67
CA LYS A 99 -34.01 -2.98 19.07
C LYS A 99 -33.44 -1.63 19.55
N PRO A 100 -34.15 -0.92 20.45
CA PRO A 100 -33.70 0.38 20.96
C PRO A 100 -32.34 0.36 21.67
N ASP A 101 -31.96 -0.77 22.28
CA ASP A 101 -30.72 -0.92 23.04
C ASP A 101 -29.63 -1.71 22.30
N SER A 102 -29.72 -1.76 20.97
CA SER A 102 -28.78 -2.54 20.16
C SER A 102 -27.43 -1.84 20.04
N PRO A 103 -26.33 -2.60 20.02
CA PRO A 103 -25.00 -2.04 19.84
C PRO A 103 -24.85 -1.34 18.47
N PRO A 104 -23.93 -0.35 18.37
CA PRO A 104 -23.59 0.28 17.11
C PRO A 104 -23.13 -0.72 16.05
N MET A 105 -23.42 -0.44 14.78
CA MET A 105 -23.08 -1.29 13.66
C MET A 105 -21.56 -1.41 13.50
N GLN A 106 -21.03 -2.63 13.61
CA GLN A 106 -19.61 -2.92 13.43
C GLN A 106 -19.34 -3.40 12.00
N MET A 107 -18.56 -2.63 11.24
CA MET A 107 -18.24 -2.95 9.84
C MET A 107 -17.00 -3.83 9.71
N ILE A 108 -15.94 -3.51 10.46
CA ILE A 108 -14.67 -4.25 10.44
C ILE A 108 -14.48 -4.85 11.82
N ARG A 109 -14.37 -6.17 11.89
CA ARG A 109 -14.07 -6.89 13.14
C ARG A 109 -12.65 -7.40 13.03
N ASP A 110 -11.86 -7.14 14.06
CA ASP A 110 -10.56 -7.78 14.23
C ASP A 110 -10.79 -9.25 14.60
N THR A 111 -11.17 -10.06 13.61
CA THR A 111 -11.06 -11.50 13.74
C THR A 111 -9.57 -11.79 13.62
N ALA A 112 -8.97 -12.24 14.74
CA ALA A 112 -7.57 -12.66 14.85
C ALA A 112 -7.18 -13.86 13.95
N TYR A 113 -7.92 -14.08 12.87
CA TYR A 113 -7.65 -15.05 11.83
C TYR A 113 -7.07 -14.31 10.63
N LEU A 114 -5.74 -14.40 10.54
CA LEU A 114 -4.91 -14.43 9.35
C LEU A 114 -5.16 -13.31 8.31
N PRO A 115 -4.13 -12.50 7.94
CA PRO A 115 -4.24 -11.74 6.70
C PRO A 115 -4.53 -12.77 5.62
N LEU A 116 -5.67 -12.68 4.91
CA LEU A 116 -6.07 -13.54 3.78
C LEU A 116 -4.90 -14.43 3.39
N ASP A 117 -4.81 -15.63 3.97
CA ASP A 117 -3.85 -16.60 3.49
C ASP A 117 -4.33 -16.85 2.08
N VAL A 118 -3.70 -16.14 1.14
CA VAL A 118 -3.69 -16.55 -0.24
C VAL A 118 -3.00 -17.90 -0.13
N GLU A 119 -3.82 -18.95 0.03
CA GLU A 119 -3.39 -20.30 -0.21
C GLU A 119 -3.01 -20.28 -1.69
N LEU A 120 -1.75 -19.91 -1.96
CA LEU A 120 -1.14 -20.20 -3.24
C LEU A 120 -1.10 -21.72 -3.28
N ILE A 121 -2.18 -22.30 -3.79
CA ILE A 121 -2.26 -23.69 -4.21
C ILE A 121 -1.04 -23.89 -5.09
N SER A 122 -0.01 -24.47 -4.47
CA SER A 122 1.23 -24.84 -5.14
C SER A 122 0.89 -26.14 -5.84
N HIS A 123 0.55 -26.02 -7.11
CA HIS A 123 0.23 -27.14 -7.97
C HIS A 123 1.49 -27.72 -8.61
#